data_AF-A0A1Y0FZZ7-F1
#
_entry.id   AF-A0A1Y0FZZ7-F1
#
_cell.length_a   1.000
_cell.length_b   1.000
_cell.length_c   1.000
_cell.angle_alpha   90.00
_cell.angle_beta   90.00
_cell.angle_gamma   90.00
#
_symmetry.space_group_name_H-M   'P 1'
#
loop_
_entity.id
_entity.type
_entity.pdbx_description
1 polymer ?
#
loop_
_entity_poly.entity_id
_entity_poly.type
_entity_poly.pdbx_seq_one_letter_code
_entity_poly.pdbx_strand_id
1 'polypeptide(L)'
;MQKTSKVDLVDRQQTMLKEEQQETARELADLMRLAQEMGRRLANETHGELYDDVRFLNELLHQTRIKADAIKERLIYNGPR
;
A
#
# COMPACT_ATOMS: atom_id res chain seq x y z
N MET A 1 25.01 -29.38 -22.80
CA MET A 1 23.67 -29.01 -22.26
C MET A 1 23.81 -28.79 -20.76
N GLN A 2 23.85 -27.54 -20.32
CA GLN A 2 23.93 -27.17 -18.90
C GLN A 2 22.60 -27.47 -18.23
N LYS A 3 22.62 -28.29 -17.17
CA LYS A 3 21.47 -28.52 -16.30
C LYS A 3 21.25 -27.24 -15.49
N THR A 4 20.24 -26.45 -15.84
CA THR A 4 19.74 -25.37 -14.97
C THR A 4 19.31 -26.02 -13.66
N SER A 5 19.95 -25.65 -12.54
CA SER A 5 19.76 -26.35 -11.28
C SER A 5 18.40 -25.98 -10.66
N LYS A 6 17.83 -26.88 -9.84
CA LYS A 6 16.60 -26.59 -9.07
C LYS A 6 16.75 -25.33 -8.19
N VAL A 7 17.97 -25.01 -7.76
CA VAL A 7 18.28 -23.84 -6.92
C VAL A 7 18.05 -22.55 -7.70
N ASP A 8 18.55 -22.47 -8.93
CA ASP A 8 18.37 -21.30 -9.81
C ASP A 8 16.89 -21.01 -10.10
N LEU A 9 16.06 -22.06 -10.15
CA LEU A 9 14.62 -21.92 -10.38
C LEU A 9 13.89 -21.35 -9.15
N VAL A 10 14.27 -21.79 -7.95
CA VAL A 10 13.67 -21.32 -6.69
C VAL A 10 14.06 -19.87 -6.42
N ASP A 11 15.32 -19.50 -6.66
CA ASP A 11 15.79 -18.13 -6.46
C ASP A 11 15.07 -17.15 -7.40
N ARG A 12 14.80 -17.56 -8.64
CA ARG A 12 13.99 -16.77 -9.60
C ARG A 12 12.55 -16.59 -9.14
N GLN A 13 11.91 -17.66 -8.65
CA GLN A 13 10.54 -17.58 -8.12
C GLN A 13 10.46 -16.65 -6.90
N GLN A 14 11.43 -16.71 -5.99
CA GLN A 14 11.50 -15.81 -4.84
C GLN A 14 11.72 -14.35 -5.24
N THR A 15 12.53 -14.12 -6.28
CA THR A 15 12.77 -12.76 -6.81
C THR A 15 11.50 -12.19 -7.43
N MET A 16 10.82 -12.94 -8.29
CA MET A 16 9.56 -12.52 -8.91
C MET A 16 8.48 -12.23 -7.86
N LEU A 17 8.30 -13.12 -6.87
CA LEU A 17 7.33 -12.91 -5.80
C LEU A 17 7.60 -11.62 -5.02
N LYS A 18 8.89 -11.31 -4.77
CA LYS A 18 9.28 -10.09 -4.07
C LYS A 18 8.98 -8.84 -4.90
N GLU A 19 9.21 -8.88 -6.20
CA GLU A 19 8.87 -7.80 -7.12
C GLU A 19 7.35 -7.56 -7.15
N GLU A 20 6.56 -8.62 -7.27
CA GLU A 20 5.08 -8.55 -7.24
C GLU A 20 4.56 -7.97 -5.91
N GLN A 21 5.15 -8.35 -4.79
CA GLN A 21 4.80 -7.80 -3.47
C GLN A 21 5.12 -6.30 -3.38
N GLN A 22 6.25 -5.86 -3.94
CA GLN A 22 6.63 -4.46 -3.96
C GLN A 22 5.72 -3.63 -4.86
N GLU A 23 5.35 -4.15 -6.02
CA GLU A 23 4.40 -3.53 -6.94
C GLU A 23 3.02 -3.38 -6.30
N THR A 24 2.48 -4.49 -5.78
CA THR A 24 1.18 -4.51 -5.07
C THR A 24 1.15 -3.51 -3.91
N ALA A 25 2.24 -3.40 -3.15
CA ALA A 25 2.31 -2.46 -2.03
C ALA A 25 2.39 -0.99 -2.48
N ARG A 26 3.02 -0.70 -3.63
CA ARG A 26 3.01 0.64 -4.23
C ARG A 26 1.61 1.01 -4.69
N GLU A 27 0.96 0.13 -5.44
CA GLU A 27 -0.41 0.34 -5.94
C GLU A 27 -1.40 0.55 -4.80
N LEU A 28 -1.32 -0.28 -3.74
CA LEU A 28 -2.17 -0.13 -2.57
C LEU A 28 -1.96 1.23 -1.88
N ALA A 29 -0.72 1.67 -1.72
CA ALA A 29 -0.43 2.97 -1.11
C ALA A 29 -0.99 4.14 -1.95
N ASP A 30 -0.90 4.04 -3.28
CA ASP A 30 -1.43 5.05 -4.20
C ASP A 30 -2.96 5.09 -4.17
N LEU A 31 -3.63 3.93 -4.15
CA LEU A 31 -5.07 3.84 -3.96
C LEU A 31 -5.53 4.44 -2.63
N MET A 32 -4.81 4.16 -1.53
CA MET A 32 -5.14 4.73 -0.22
C MET A 32 -4.91 6.25 -0.17
N ARG A 33 -3.89 6.76 -0.88
CA ARG A 33 -3.69 8.22 -1.02
C ARG A 33 -4.85 8.86 -1.77
N LEU A 34 -5.30 8.25 -2.88
CA LEU A 34 -6.45 8.74 -3.63
C LEU A 34 -7.73 8.71 -2.78
N ALA A 35 -8.00 7.60 -2.10
CA ALA A 35 -9.17 7.45 -1.23
C ALA A 35 -9.19 8.50 -0.11
N GLN A 36 -8.06 8.73 0.56
CA GLN A 36 -7.94 9.78 1.59
C GLN A 36 -8.21 11.18 1.01
N GLU A 37 -7.69 11.48 -0.18
CA GLU A 37 -7.94 12.77 -0.84
C GLU A 37 -9.43 12.95 -1.17
N MET A 38 -10.11 11.89 -1.62
CA MET A 38 -11.56 11.90 -1.83
C MET A 38 -12.32 12.09 -0.52
N GLY A 39 -11.95 11.39 0.56
CA GLY A 39 -12.54 11.56 1.89
C GLY A 39 -12.37 12.98 2.43
N ARG A 40 -11.20 13.60 2.22
CA ARG A 40 -10.94 14.99 2.59
C ARG A 40 -11.82 15.98 1.82
N ARG A 41 -12.01 15.78 0.51
CA ARG A 41 -12.92 16.62 -0.31
C ARG A 41 -14.36 16.48 0.17
N LEU A 42 -14.80 15.23 0.37
CA LEU A 42 -16.14 14.97 0.88
C LEU A 42 -16.37 15.63 2.25
N ALA A 43 -15.38 15.61 3.14
CA ALA A 43 -15.45 16.29 4.45
C ALA A 43 -15.58 17.82 4.34
N ASN A 44 -14.96 18.44 3.33
CA ASN A 44 -15.06 19.88 3.10
C ASN A 44 -16.41 20.29 2.48
N GLU A 45 -17.07 19.37 1.77
CA GLU A 45 -18.33 19.62 1.07
C GLU A 45 -19.55 19.21 1.91
N THR A 46 -19.37 18.27 2.85
CA THR A 46 -20.43 17.77 3.73
C THR A 46 -20.64 18.72 4.91
N HIS A 47 -21.90 18.98 5.24
CA HIS A 47 -22.31 19.81 6.37
C HIS A 47 -23.51 19.17 7.08
N GLY A 48 -23.86 19.68 8.26
CA GLY A 48 -25.00 19.18 9.02
C GLY A 48 -24.75 17.79 9.61
N GLU A 49 -25.80 16.97 9.68
CA GLU A 49 -25.79 15.71 10.44
C GLU A 49 -24.75 14.69 9.95
N LEU A 50 -24.36 14.74 8.68
CA LEU A 50 -23.38 13.81 8.09
C LEU A 50 -21.92 14.25 8.26
N TYR A 51 -21.67 15.46 8.75
CA TYR A 51 -20.31 16.01 8.82
C TYR A 51 -19.39 15.17 9.70
N ASP A 52 -19.87 14.76 10.88
CA ASP A 52 -19.07 14.00 11.85
C ASP A 52 -18.70 12.62 11.30
N ASP A 53 -19.63 11.94 10.62
CA ASP A 53 -19.38 10.64 9.99
C ASP A 53 -18.34 10.73 8.87
N VAL A 54 -18.44 11.74 8.01
CA VAL A 54 -17.49 11.93 6.90
C VAL A 54 -16.11 12.35 7.43
N ARG A 55 -16.07 13.18 8.47
CA ARG A 55 -14.81 13.53 9.15
C ARG A 55 -14.15 12.29 9.74
N PHE A 56 -14.92 11.43 10.42
CA PHE A 56 -14.42 10.19 10.99
C PHE A 56 -13.91 9.22 9.91
N LEU A 57 -14.64 9.08 8.79
CA LEU A 57 -14.18 8.30 7.65
C LEU A 57 -12.83 8.81 7.11
N ASN A 58 -12.66 10.13 6.98
CA ASN A 58 -11.39 10.71 6.52
C ASN A 58 -10.23 10.43 7.49
N GLU A 59 -10.47 10.44 8.81
CA GLU A 59 -9.46 10.03 9.81
C GLU A 59 -9.08 8.55 9.68
N LEU A 60 -10.05 7.64 9.47
CA LEU A 60 -9.77 6.23 9.21
C LEU A 60 -8.96 6.02 7.93
N LEU A 61 -9.28 6.74 6.86
CA LEU A 61 -8.52 6.71 5.60
C LEU A 61 -7.09 7.23 5.80
N HIS A 62 -6.91 8.27 6.60
CA HIS A 62 -5.58 8.78 6.94
C HIS A 62 -4.73 7.74 7.67
N GLN A 63 -5.29 7.08 8.70
CA GLN A 63 -4.61 6.01 9.43
C GLN A 63 -4.28 4.81 8.52
N THR A 64 -5.21 4.44 7.65
CA THR A 64 -5.04 3.35 6.68
C THR A 64 -3.92 3.67 5.69
N ARG A 65 -3.87 4.91 5.17
CA ARG A 65 -2.78 5.36 4.29
C ARG A 65 -1.41 5.27 4.96
N ILE A 66 -1.29 5.75 6.21
CA ILE A 66 -0.04 5.64 6.98
C ILE A 66 0.41 4.18 7.08
N LYS A 67 -0.54 3.26 7.34
CA LYS A 67 -0.22 1.83 7.42
C LYS A 67 0.23 1.25 6.08
N ALA A 68 -0.43 1.62 4.97
CA ALA A 68 -0.06 1.20 3.63
C ALA A 68 1.34 1.72 3.24
N ASP A 69 1.63 3.00 3.52
CA ASP A 69 2.95 3.60 3.30
C ASP A 69 4.05 2.84 4.08
N ALA A 70 3.82 2.52 5.35
CA ALA A 70 4.77 1.76 6.16
C ALA A 70 4.99 0.31 5.65
N ILE A 71 3.96 -0.34 5.10
CA ILE A 71 4.09 -1.67 4.48
C ILE A 71 4.95 -1.58 3.22
N LYS A 72 4.63 -0.60 2.34
CA LYS A 72 5.39 -0.32 1.13
C LYS A 72 6.86 -0.05 1.45
N GLU A 73 7.14 0.81 2.43
CA GLU A 73 8.51 1.10 2.86
C GLU A 73 9.24 -0.16 3.32
N ARG A 74 8.62 -1.02 4.13
CA ARG A 74 9.23 -2.28 4.60
C ARG A 74 9.49 -3.30 3.49
N LEU A 75 8.68 -3.30 2.43
CA LEU A 75 8.87 -4.19 1.28
C LEU A 75 9.94 -3.68 0.32
N ILE A 76 10.10 -2.35 0.23
CA ILE A 76 11.10 -1.70 -0.63
C ILE A 76 12.47 -1.61 0.06
N TYR A 77 12.52 -1.20 1.33
CA TYR A 77 13.75 -1.14 2.12
C TYR A 77 14.10 -2.52 2.69
N ASN A 78 15.20 -3.09 2.20
CA ASN A 78 15.83 -4.30 2.75
C ASN A 78 17.14 -3.98 3.51
N GLY A 79 17.17 -2.89 4.28
CA GLY A 79 18.33 -2.54 5.12
C GLY A 79 18.31 -3.28 6.47
N PRO A 80 19.47 -3.57 7.10
CA PRO A 80 19.54 -4.32 8.36
C PRO A 80 18.78 -3.58 9.47
N ARG A 81 18.05 -4.36 10.28
CA ARG A 81 17.34 -3.90 11.48
C ARG A 81 18.31 -3.54 12.60
#